data_AF-A0A149QRL8-F1
#
_entry.id   AF-A0A149QRL8-F1
#
_cell.length_a   1.000
_cell.length_b   1.000
_cell.length_c   1.000
_cell.angle_alpha   90.00
_cell.angle_beta   90.00
_cell.angle_gamma   90.00
#
_symmetry.space_group_name_H-M   'P 1'
#
loop_
_entity.id
_entity.type
_entity.pdbx_description
1 polymer ?
#
loop_
_entity_poly.entity_id
_entity_poly.type
_entity_poly.pdbx_seq_one_letter_code
_entity_poly.pdbx_strand_id
1 'polypeptide(L)'
;MAFAIYTGARKGSILALTWDRVHWQTGLIDFQEPRRTLTGKRRAIVPMTKALQKEMEEMFKLSNGDYVVHWHGKPISNGLRWSFNKACDRAGLTWRPTPHHLKHSVASWFAMDKVPIDQAADWLATDPDTLRRVYRKFDLSYLRLIADDFEL
;
A
#
# COMPACT_ATOMS: atom_id res chain seq x y z
N MET A 1 -2.12 6.75 8.23
CA MET A 1 -0.84 6.13 7.82
C MET A 1 -0.93 4.60 7.80
N ALA A 2 -1.58 3.98 8.80
CA ALA A 2 -1.84 2.53 8.85
C ALA A 2 -2.36 1.93 7.53
N PHE A 3 -3.34 2.57 6.89
CA PHE A 3 -3.87 2.16 5.59
C PHE A 3 -2.80 1.89 4.51
N ALA A 4 -1.80 2.78 4.39
CA ALA A 4 -0.75 2.64 3.38
C ALA A 4 0.20 1.48 3.69
N ILE A 5 0.37 1.15 4.97
CA ILE A 5 1.20 0.02 5.42
C ILE A 5 0.46 -1.30 5.20
N TYR A 6 -0.80 -1.40 5.61
CA TYR A 6 -1.55 -2.65 5.45
C TYR A 6 -1.85 -2.97 3.98
N THR A 7 -2.10 -1.97 3.15
CA THR A 7 -2.55 -2.21 1.76
C THR A 7 -1.47 -1.96 0.71
N GLY A 8 -0.40 -1.22 1.04
CA GLY A 8 0.56 -0.75 0.04
C GLY A 8 -0.03 0.17 -1.05
N ALA A 9 -1.27 0.65 -0.85
CA ALA A 9 -1.96 1.49 -1.81
C ALA A 9 -1.29 2.88 -1.95
N ARG A 10 -1.39 3.46 -3.15
CA ARG A 10 -0.86 4.80 -3.42
C ARG A 10 -1.67 5.85 -2.64
N LYS A 11 -1.04 6.96 -2.25
CA LYS A 11 -1.71 8.06 -1.51
C LYS A 11 -3.05 8.48 -2.15
N GLY A 12 -3.06 8.63 -3.49
CA GLY A 12 -4.26 9.07 -4.21
C GLY A 12 -5.37 8.03 -4.19
N SER A 13 -5.01 6.74 -4.16
CA SER A 13 -5.97 5.65 -4.01
C SER A 13 -6.64 5.66 -2.63
N ILE A 14 -5.85 5.87 -1.59
CA ILE A 14 -6.34 5.94 -0.20
C ILE A 14 -7.23 7.18 -0.02
N LEU A 15 -6.79 8.35 -0.49
CA LEU A 15 -7.53 9.60 -0.32
C LEU A 15 -8.82 9.65 -1.13
N ALA A 16 -8.88 8.91 -2.24
CA ALA A 16 -10.08 8.79 -3.04
C ALA A 16 -11.02 7.69 -2.54
N LEU A 17 -10.64 6.86 -1.56
CA LEU A 17 -11.44 5.71 -1.12
C LEU A 17 -12.71 6.16 -0.41
N THR A 18 -13.83 5.52 -0.75
CA THR A 18 -15.16 5.77 -0.22
C THR A 18 -15.72 4.48 0.39
N TRP A 19 -16.62 4.60 1.37
CA TRP A 19 -17.13 3.47 2.15
C TRP A 19 -17.92 2.46 1.31
N ASP A 20 -18.55 2.88 0.21
CA ASP A 20 -19.26 2.01 -0.74
C ASP A 20 -18.33 0.99 -1.45
N ARG A 21 -17.01 1.25 -1.45
CA ARG A 21 -15.98 0.34 -1.99
C ARG A 21 -15.25 -0.46 -0.91
N VAL A 22 -15.77 -0.45 0.31
CA VAL A 22 -15.34 -1.33 1.39
C VAL A 22 -16.37 -2.44 1.52
N HIS A 23 -16.01 -3.64 1.10
CA HIS A 23 -16.89 -4.80 1.08
C HIS A 23 -16.68 -5.63 2.36
N TRP A 24 -17.48 -5.34 3.38
CA TRP A 24 -17.36 -5.96 4.71
C TRP A 24 -17.58 -7.48 4.71
N GLN A 25 -18.51 -7.97 3.88
CA GLN A 25 -18.84 -9.40 3.82
C GLN A 25 -17.71 -10.23 3.22
N THR A 26 -17.06 -9.71 2.17
CA THR A 26 -15.94 -10.39 1.50
C THR A 26 -14.59 -10.01 2.08
N GLY A 27 -14.54 -9.00 2.95
CA GLY A 27 -13.30 -8.45 3.50
C GLY A 27 -12.41 -7.78 2.45
N LEU A 28 -12.99 -7.17 1.40
CA LEU A 28 -12.23 -6.58 0.29
C LEU A 28 -12.31 -5.05 0.30
N ILE A 29 -11.24 -4.39 -0.16
CA ILE A 29 -11.21 -2.96 -0.47
C ILE A 29 -10.96 -2.80 -1.97
N ASP A 30 -11.87 -2.12 -2.66
CA ASP A 30 -11.69 -1.76 -4.05
C ASP A 30 -11.16 -0.32 -4.19
N PHE A 31 -9.88 -0.18 -4.56
CA PHE A 31 -9.30 1.13 -4.79
C PHE A 31 -9.62 1.72 -6.17
N GLN A 32 -10.26 0.96 -7.07
CA GLN A 32 -10.66 1.45 -8.39
C GLN A 32 -11.78 2.48 -8.24
N GLU A 33 -11.62 3.63 -8.89
CA GLU A 33 -12.65 4.68 -8.89
C GLU A 33 -13.61 4.38 -10.05
N PRO A 34 -14.94 4.32 -9.82
CA PRO A 34 -15.89 3.91 -10.85
C PRO A 34 -15.86 4.75 -12.13
N ARG A 35 -15.53 6.04 -12.02
CA ARG A 35 -15.51 7.00 -13.14
C ARG A 35 -14.11 7.23 -13.73
N ARG A 36 -13.10 6.49 -13.25
CA ARG A 36 -11.73 6.67 -13.70
C ARG A 36 -11.44 5.71 -14.84
N THR A 37 -11.00 6.24 -15.98
CA THR A 37 -10.54 5.43 -17.10
C THR A 37 -9.45 4.46 -16.64
N LEU A 38 -9.65 3.18 -16.93
CA LEU A 38 -8.65 2.15 -16.68
C LEU A 38 -7.45 2.42 -17.59
N THR A 39 -6.30 2.61 -16.97
CA THR A 39 -5.01 2.79 -17.64
C THR A 39 -4.03 1.74 -17.09
N GLY A 40 -2.85 1.61 -17.68
CA GLY A 40 -1.79 0.74 -17.14
C GLY A 40 -1.42 1.04 -15.66
N LYS A 41 -1.78 2.22 -15.13
CA LYS A 41 -1.71 2.55 -13.69
C LYS A 41 -2.99 2.12 -12.96
N ARG A 42 -3.32 0.83 -13.05
CA ARG A 42 -4.46 0.24 -12.33
C ARG A 42 -4.32 0.39 -10.81
N ARG A 43 -5.45 0.29 -10.11
CA ARG A 43 -5.52 0.28 -8.65
C ARG A 43 -5.96 -1.11 -8.22
N ALA A 44 -5.41 -1.59 -7.11
CA ALA A 44 -5.64 -2.95 -6.64
C ALA A 44 -7.02 -3.08 -5.98
N ILE A 45 -7.56 -4.29 -6.03
CA ILE A 45 -8.55 -4.76 -5.07
C ILE A 45 -7.77 -5.63 -4.08
N VAL A 46 -7.80 -5.32 -2.80
CA VAL A 46 -7.00 -6.02 -1.79
C VAL A 46 -7.87 -6.54 -0.65
N PRO A 47 -7.57 -7.72 -0.10
CA PRO A 47 -8.22 -8.17 1.12
C PRO A 47 -7.74 -7.35 2.33
N MET A 48 -8.63 -7.15 3.29
CA MET A 48 -8.33 -6.54 4.57
C MET A 48 -7.65 -7.57 5.47
N THR A 49 -6.57 -7.15 6.14
CA THR A 49 -6.08 -7.91 7.28
C THR A 49 -7.08 -7.79 8.43
N LYS A 50 -7.11 -8.76 9.35
CA LYS A 50 -7.98 -8.69 10.54
C LYS A 50 -7.79 -7.40 11.35
N ALA A 51 -6.55 -6.93 11.44
CA ALA A 51 -6.21 -5.68 12.11
C ALA A 51 -6.79 -4.46 11.37
N LEU A 52 -6.63 -4.40 10.04
CA LEU A 52 -7.19 -3.33 9.22
C LEU A 52 -8.73 -3.33 9.29
N GLN A 53 -9.36 -4.50 9.21
CA GLN A 53 -10.81 -4.60 9.29
C GLN A 53 -11.34 -4.03 10.62
N LYS A 54 -10.73 -4.40 11.75
CA LYS A 54 -11.13 -3.87 13.06
C LYS A 54 -11.00 -2.35 13.12
N GLU A 55 -9.87 -1.79 12.69
CA GLU A 55 -9.67 -0.34 12.64
C GLU A 55 -10.73 0.34 11.75
N MET A 56 -11.06 -0.28 10.61
CA MET A 56 -12.03 0.26 9.66
C MET A 56 -13.45 0.24 10.20
N GLU A 57 -13.86 -0.80 10.91
CA GLU A 57 -15.17 -0.88 11.55
C GLU A 57 -15.34 0.22 12.61
N GLU A 58 -14.30 0.49 13.39
CA GLU A 58 -14.29 1.59 14.37
C GLU A 58 -14.37 2.96 13.68
N MET A 59 -13.61 3.17 12.61
CA MET A 59 -13.67 4.40 11.82
C MET A 59 -15.03 4.60 11.15
N PHE A 60 -15.66 3.52 10.66
CA PHE A 60 -16.96 3.60 10.00
C PHE A 60 -18.07 4.06 10.96
N LYS A 61 -18.06 3.59 12.21
CA LYS A 61 -19.00 4.03 13.25
C LYS A 61 -18.91 5.52 13.56
N LEU A 62 -17.72 6.11 13.40
CA LEU A 62 -17.45 7.53 13.64
C LEU A 62 -17.54 8.38 12.36
N SER A 63 -17.76 7.74 11.21
CA SER A 63 -17.76 8.42 9.92
C SER A 63 -18.97 9.36 9.78
N ASN A 64 -18.76 10.49 9.12
CA ASN A 64 -19.80 11.48 8.86
C ASN A 64 -19.82 11.96 7.39
N GLY A 65 -19.36 11.10 6.48
CA GLY A 65 -19.31 11.36 5.05
C GLY A 65 -18.85 10.12 4.27
N ASP A 66 -18.85 10.24 2.94
CA ASP A 66 -18.66 9.10 2.05
C ASP A 66 -17.21 8.59 1.99
N TYR A 67 -16.24 9.46 2.28
CA TYR A 67 -14.82 9.16 2.17
C TYR A 67 -14.28 8.46 3.42
N VAL A 68 -13.43 7.45 3.24
CA VAL A 68 -12.76 6.76 4.36
C VAL A 68 -11.75 7.67 5.05
N VAL A 69 -11.05 8.50 4.28
CA VAL A 69 -10.10 9.49 4.79
C VAL A 69 -10.53 10.88 4.34
N HIS A 70 -10.95 11.71 5.29
CA HIS A 70 -11.54 13.02 5.01
C HIS A 70 -11.19 14.07 6.07
N TRP A 71 -11.50 15.33 5.78
CA TRP A 71 -11.41 16.45 6.71
C TRP A 71 -12.77 17.18 6.73
N HIS A 72 -13.48 17.15 7.87
CA HIS A 72 -14.86 17.67 8.00
C HIS A 72 -15.80 17.22 6.87
N GLY A 73 -15.95 15.91 6.68
CA GLY A 73 -16.75 15.30 5.60
C GLY A 73 -16.24 15.52 4.17
N LYS A 74 -15.20 16.33 3.95
CA LYS A 74 -14.70 16.68 2.61
C LYS A 74 -13.45 15.87 2.22
N PRO A 75 -13.30 15.51 0.93
CA PRO A 75 -12.13 14.80 0.45
C PRO A 75 -10.86 15.64 0.60
N ILE A 76 -9.76 14.97 0.94
CA ILE A 76 -8.44 15.60 1.01
C ILE A 76 -7.80 15.49 -0.38
N SER A 77 -7.83 16.58 -1.16
CA SER A 77 -7.37 16.56 -2.55
C SER A 77 -5.85 16.35 -2.70
N ASN A 78 -5.04 17.05 -1.89
CA ASN A 78 -3.59 17.13 -2.14
C ASN A 78 -2.67 16.84 -0.92
N GLY A 79 -3.20 16.81 0.31
CA GLY A 79 -2.37 17.03 1.49
C GLY A 79 -2.30 15.90 2.52
N LEU A 80 -1.44 14.89 2.31
CA LEU A 80 -0.89 14.08 3.41
C LEU A 80 0.57 14.45 3.75
N ARG A 81 1.19 15.31 2.93
CA ARG A 81 2.63 15.60 3.05
C ARG A 81 2.97 16.31 4.36
N TRP A 82 2.18 17.31 4.75
CA TRP A 82 2.42 18.05 5.99
C TRP A 82 2.27 17.16 7.22
N SER A 83 1.16 16.43 7.33
CA SER A 83 0.91 15.53 8.45
C SER A 83 1.90 14.37 8.49
N PHE A 84 2.30 13.84 7.34
CA PHE A 84 3.36 12.84 7.24
C PHE A 84 4.72 13.38 7.68
N ASN A 85 5.13 14.55 7.19
CA ASN A 85 6.38 15.19 7.60
C ASN A 85 6.41 15.39 9.12
N LYS A 86 5.33 15.87 9.73
CA LYS A 86 5.22 15.99 11.19
C LYS A 86 5.33 14.65 11.91
N ALA A 87 4.77 13.57 11.34
CA ALA A 87 4.97 12.24 11.89
C ALA A 87 6.44 11.79 11.81
N CYS A 88 7.13 12.11 10.72
CA CYS A 88 8.55 11.83 10.54
C CYS A 88 9.46 12.64 11.47
N ASP A 89 9.14 13.93 11.67
CA ASP A 89 9.84 14.80 12.62
C ASP A 89 9.74 14.22 14.04
N ARG A 90 8.54 13.80 14.46
CA ARG A 90 8.32 13.16 15.77
C ARG A 90 9.02 11.81 15.91
N ALA A 91 9.21 11.10 14.79
CA ALA A 91 9.96 9.84 14.76
C ALA A 91 11.48 10.05 14.74
N GLY A 92 11.97 11.30 14.73
CA GLY A 92 13.40 11.60 14.74
C GLY A 92 14.11 11.26 13.42
N LEU A 93 13.40 11.19 12.31
CA LEU A 93 14.01 10.88 11.02
C LEU A 93 14.85 12.05 10.51
N THR A 94 16.13 11.78 10.20
CA THR A 94 17.11 12.77 9.72
C THR A 94 16.98 13.06 8.22
N TRP A 95 16.25 12.21 7.49
CA TRP A 95 15.95 12.38 6.08
C TRP A 95 14.48 12.75 5.88
N ARG A 96 14.10 13.18 4.67
CA ARG A 96 12.73 13.63 4.35
C ARG A 96 11.95 12.58 3.54
N PRO A 97 11.37 11.55 4.19
CA PRO A 97 10.52 10.60 3.50
C PRO A 97 9.26 11.30 2.97
N THR A 98 8.63 10.63 2.01
CA THR A 98 7.32 11.01 1.47
C THR A 98 6.34 9.86 1.68
N PRO A 99 5.01 10.09 1.65
CA PRO A 99 4.04 9.00 1.79
C PRO A 99 4.22 7.85 0.78
N HIS A 100 4.85 8.11 -0.38
CA HIS A 100 5.15 7.05 -1.35
C HIS A 100 6.18 6.03 -0.83
N HIS A 101 7.05 6.44 0.10
CA HIS A 101 8.04 5.55 0.72
C HIS A 101 7.39 4.44 1.56
N LEU A 102 6.18 4.64 2.08
CA LEU A 102 5.44 3.57 2.77
C LEU A 102 5.19 2.38 1.83
N LYS A 103 4.81 2.63 0.57
CA LYS A 103 4.66 1.57 -0.44
C LYS A 103 6.00 0.89 -0.74
N HIS A 104 7.10 1.64 -0.80
CA HIS A 104 8.44 1.05 -0.98
C HIS A 104 8.83 0.15 0.18
N SER A 105 8.50 0.54 1.42
CA SER A 105 8.69 -0.31 2.60
C SER A 105 7.90 -1.61 2.48
N VAL A 106 6.61 -1.55 2.13
CA VAL A 106 5.78 -2.76 1.95
C VAL A 106 6.34 -3.67 0.86
N ALA A 107 6.75 -3.12 -0.28
CA ALA A 107 7.38 -3.90 -1.35
C ALA A 107 8.70 -4.58 -0.90
N SER A 108 9.46 -3.91 -0.03
CA SER A 108 10.70 -4.45 0.52
C SER A 108 10.41 -5.55 1.54
N TRP A 109 9.38 -5.40 2.38
CA TRP A 109 8.93 -6.43 3.32
C TRP A 109 8.44 -7.68 2.58
N PHE A 110 7.61 -7.52 1.53
CA PHE A 110 7.20 -8.65 0.69
C PHE A 110 8.40 -9.38 0.06
N ALA A 111 9.43 -8.64 -0.36
CA ALA A 111 10.66 -9.24 -0.86
C ALA A 111 11.42 -10.03 0.21
N MET A 112 11.59 -9.45 1.40
CA MET A 112 12.28 -10.11 2.52
C MET A 112 11.53 -11.36 3.00
N ASP A 113 10.20 -11.33 2.98
CA ASP A 113 9.32 -12.45 3.31
C ASP A 113 9.13 -13.44 2.15
N LYS A 114 9.80 -13.21 1.00
CA LYS A 114 9.74 -14.06 -0.19
C LYS A 114 8.33 -14.28 -0.73
N VAL A 115 7.46 -13.29 -0.59
CA VAL A 115 6.12 -13.31 -1.22
C VAL A 115 6.29 -13.41 -2.73
N PRO A 116 5.64 -14.36 -3.44
CA PRO A 116 5.79 -14.49 -4.88
C PRO A 116 5.52 -13.17 -5.62
N ILE A 117 6.36 -12.85 -6.61
CA ILE A 117 6.35 -11.53 -7.28
C ILE A 117 4.98 -11.21 -7.86
N ASP A 118 4.28 -12.19 -8.42
CA ASP A 118 2.95 -11.97 -9.00
C ASP A 118 1.91 -11.61 -7.93
N GLN A 119 1.96 -12.25 -6.76
CA GLN A 119 1.09 -11.90 -5.63
C GLN A 119 1.39 -10.48 -5.12
N ALA A 120 2.67 -10.11 -5.02
CA ALA A 120 3.07 -8.77 -4.64
C ALA A 120 2.69 -7.72 -5.70
N ALA A 121 2.75 -8.06 -6.98
CA ALA A 121 2.37 -7.21 -8.11
C ALA A 121 0.88 -6.88 -8.08
N ASP A 122 0.05 -7.90 -7.86
CA ASP A 122 -1.39 -7.75 -7.75
C ASP A 122 -1.79 -6.98 -6.50
N TRP A 123 -1.19 -7.30 -5.34
CA TRP A 123 -1.44 -6.58 -4.09
C TRP A 123 -1.10 -5.09 -4.19
N LEU A 124 0.08 -4.77 -4.75
CA LEU A 124 0.57 -3.39 -4.79
C LEU A 124 0.07 -2.62 -6.02
N ALA A 125 -0.63 -3.28 -6.96
CA ALA A 125 -0.88 -2.78 -8.31
C ALA A 125 0.40 -2.16 -8.93
N THR A 126 1.47 -2.94 -8.92
CA THR A 126 2.78 -2.58 -9.47
C THR A 126 3.15 -3.56 -10.58
N ASP A 127 3.74 -3.03 -11.63
CA ASP A 127 4.31 -3.83 -12.70
C ASP A 127 5.34 -4.85 -12.15
N PRO A 128 5.25 -6.15 -12.50
CA PRO A 128 6.15 -7.19 -12.01
C PRO A 128 7.62 -6.91 -12.30
N ASP A 129 7.97 -6.33 -13.45
CA ASP A 129 9.36 -5.98 -13.79
C ASP A 129 9.92 -4.91 -12.85
N THR A 130 9.07 -3.97 -12.44
CA THR A 130 9.43 -2.98 -11.43
C THR A 130 9.66 -3.62 -10.05
N LEU A 131 8.86 -4.61 -9.66
CA LEU A 131 9.05 -5.33 -8.40
C LEU A 131 10.29 -6.23 -8.42
N ARG A 132 10.61 -6.88 -9.54
CA ARG A 132 11.83 -7.70 -9.69
C ARG A 132 13.09 -6.91 -9.29
N ARG A 133 13.18 -5.63 -9.66
CA ARG A 133 14.31 -4.76 -9.27
C ARG A 133 14.42 -4.57 -7.76
N VAL A 134 13.29 -4.47 -7.06
CA VAL A 134 13.27 -4.38 -5.59
C VAL A 134 13.66 -5.72 -4.98
N TYR A 135 13.09 -6.81 -5.46
CA TYR A 135 13.33 -8.16 -4.94
C TYR A 135 14.79 -8.59 -5.05
N ARG A 136 15.44 -8.32 -6.18
CA ARG A 136 16.87 -8.63 -6.40
C ARG A 136 17.79 -8.06 -5.32
N LYS A 137 17.41 -6.96 -4.67
CA LYS A 137 18.18 -6.33 -3.59
C LYS A 137 18.05 -7.07 -2.26
N PHE A 138 16.90 -7.67 -1.99
CA PHE A 138 16.53 -8.19 -0.67
C PHE A 138 16.49 -9.72 -0.59
N ASP A 139 16.22 -10.39 -1.70
CA ASP A 139 16.20 -11.85 -1.79
C ASP A 139 17.34 -12.34 -2.69
N LEU A 140 18.39 -12.89 -2.08
CA LEU A 140 19.53 -13.49 -2.77
C LEU A 140 19.36 -15.01 -2.96
N SER A 141 18.19 -15.57 -2.65
CA SER A 141 17.96 -17.02 -2.74
C SER A 141 18.24 -17.57 -4.13
N TYR A 142 17.91 -16.82 -5.18
CA TYR A 142 18.15 -17.18 -6.57
C TYR A 142 19.64 -17.27 -6.96
N LEU A 143 20.55 -16.69 -6.15
CA LEU A 143 21.99 -16.79 -6.36
C LEU A 143 22.63 -18.00 -5.65
N ARG A 144 21.89 -18.66 -4.75
CA ARG A 144 22.44 -19.81 -3.99
C ARG A 144 22.84 -20.96 -4.90
N LEU A 145 22.04 -21.25 -5.92
CA LEU A 145 22.38 -22.26 -6.93
C LEU A 145 23.73 -21.98 -7.61
N ILE A 146 24.02 -20.72 -7.92
CA ILE A 146 25.32 -20.34 -8.50
C ILE A 146 26.43 -20.60 -7.49
N ALA A 147 26.22 -20.28 -6.21
CA ALA A 147 27.22 -20.51 -5.17
C ALA A 147 27.46 -22.02 -4.92
N ASP A 148 26.41 -22.83 -5.00
CA ASP A 148 26.47 -24.27 -4.75
C ASP A 148 27.09 -25.04 -5.93
N ASP A 149 26.85 -24.61 -7.17
CA ASP A 149 27.31 -25.30 -8.39
C ASP A 149 28.67 -24.80 -8.91
N PHE A 150 29.19 -23.68 -8.41
CA PHE A 150 30.44 -23.09 -8.92
C PHE A 150 31.67 -23.73 -8.28
N GLU A 151 32.27 -24.69 -8.99
CA GLU A 151 33.59 -25.28 -8.67
C GLU A 151 34.68 -24.73 -9.61
N LEU A 152 35.93 -24.65 -9.11
CA LEU A 152 37.11 -24.15 -9.84
C LEU A 152 37.89 -25.28 -10.54
#